data_AF-A0A1L9VIU9-F1
#
_entry.id   AF-A0A1L9VIU9-F1
#
_cell.length_a   1.000
_cell.length_b   1.000
_cell.length_c   1.000
_cell.angle_alpha   90.00
_cell.angle_beta   90.00
_cell.angle_gamma   90.00
#
_symmetry.space_group_name_H-M   'P 1'
#
loop_
_entity.id
_entity.type
_entity.pdbx_description
1 polymer ?
#
loop_
_entity_poly.entity_id
_entity_poly.type
_entity_poly.pdbx_seq_one_letter_code
_entity_poly.pdbx_strand_id
1 'polypeptide(L)'
;MVVSHLAYPTSRSASKVVKLDVRPDTTVREFVNLLVNQKRHQYEFNSDGQGCRYWTDHQIDLFRSCGLVVNGAQIIEAKNAILTQYPSGNQYPLVVGPYY
;
A
#
# COMPACT_ATOMS: atom_id res chain seq x y z
N MET A 1 -2.49 -6.08 -18.84
CA MET A 1 -3.40 -5.69 -17.75
C MET A 1 -4.81 -5.70 -18.29
N VAL A 2 -5.70 -6.54 -17.75
CA VAL A 2 -7.12 -6.54 -18.12
C VAL A 2 -7.84 -5.68 -17.09
N VAL A 3 -8.40 -4.54 -17.52
CA VAL A 3 -9.29 -3.73 -16.69
C VAL A 3 -10.71 -4.10 -17.08
N SER A 4 -11.42 -4.79 -16.20
CA SER A 4 -12.83 -5.15 -16.38
C SER A 4 -13.67 -4.49 -15.29
N HIS A 5 -14.89 -4.08 -15.65
CA HIS A 5 -15.84 -3.53 -14.69
C HIS A 5 -16.40 -4.65 -13.82
N LEU A 6 -15.94 -4.74 -12.57
CA LEU A 6 -16.37 -5.76 -11.62
C LEU A 6 -17.50 -5.22 -10.74
N ALA A 7 -18.46 -6.06 -10.39
CA ALA A 7 -19.58 -5.71 -9.52
C ALA A 7 -19.18 -5.56 -8.02
N TYR A 8 -17.87 -5.53 -7.73
CA TYR A 8 -17.33 -5.41 -6.39
C TYR A 8 -16.14 -4.44 -6.38
N PRO A 9 -16.03 -3.59 -5.34
CA PRO A 9 -14.96 -2.59 -5.26
C PRO A 9 -13.59 -3.20 -4.95
N THR A 10 -13.56 -4.39 -4.33
CA THR A 10 -12.34 -5.12 -3.99
C THR A 10 -12.55 -6.62 -4.21
N SER A 11 -11.46 -7.33 -4.53
CA SER A 11 -11.51 -8.77 -4.74
C SER A 11 -12.09 -9.51 -3.53
N ARG A 12 -13.05 -10.42 -3.78
CA ARG A 12 -13.60 -11.32 -2.75
C ARG A 12 -12.72 -12.54 -2.48
N SER A 13 -11.63 -12.71 -3.23
CA SER A 13 -10.75 -13.88 -3.14
C SER A 13 -9.38 -13.54 -2.52
N ALA A 14 -9.30 -12.51 -1.69
CA ALA A 14 -8.07 -12.13 -1.02
C ALA A 14 -7.69 -13.17 0.06
N SER A 15 -6.46 -13.70 0.00
CA SER A 15 -5.96 -14.64 1.02
C SER A 15 -5.59 -13.98 2.35
N LYS A 16 -5.28 -12.68 2.33
CA LYS A 16 -5.02 -11.87 3.52
C LYS A 16 -5.58 -10.47 3.31
N VAL A 17 -6.25 -9.95 4.33
CA VAL A 17 -6.75 -8.57 4.40
C VAL A 17 -6.26 -7.97 5.71
N VAL A 18 -5.70 -6.77 5.65
CA VAL A 18 -5.38 -5.95 6.80
C VAL A 18 -6.10 -4.62 6.63
N LYS A 19 -6.81 -4.16 7.66
CA LYS A 19 -7.51 -2.88 7.67
C LYS A 19 -6.70 -1.89 8.50
N LEU A 20 -6.53 -0.69 7.98
CA LEU A 20 -5.85 0.42 8.65
C LEU A 20 -6.89 1.44 9.07
N ASP A 21 -6.96 1.72 10.36
CA ASP A 21 -7.80 2.78 10.92
C ASP A 21 -7.21 4.13 10.55
N VAL A 22 -8.07 5.00 10.03
CA VAL A 22 -7.73 6.35 9.63
C VAL A 22 -8.21 7.34 10.68
N ARG A 23 -7.57 8.51 10.74
CA ARG A 23 -8.06 9.62 11.56
C ARG A 23 -9.53 9.92 11.21
N PRO A 24 -10.41 10.24 12.19
CA PRO A 24 -11.78 10.67 11.91
C PRO A 24 -11.85 11.80 10.89
N ASP A 25 -12.94 11.84 10.12
CA ASP A 25 -13.22 12.85 9.09
C ASP A 25 -12.20 12.94 7.94
N THR A 26 -11.27 11.98 7.85
CA THR A 26 -10.29 11.94 6.76
C THR A 26 -10.97 11.60 5.43
N THR A 27 -10.64 12.37 4.40
CA THR A 27 -11.14 12.16 3.04
C THR A 27 -10.12 11.42 2.17
N VAL A 28 -10.59 10.72 1.12
CA VAL A 28 -9.70 10.14 0.10
C VAL A 28 -8.82 11.21 -0.56
N ARG A 29 -9.35 12.43 -0.69
CA ARG A 29 -8.61 13.57 -1.26
C ARG A 29 -7.34 13.90 -0.48
N GLU A 30 -7.35 13.78 0.86
CA GLU A 30 -6.16 14.03 1.68
C GLU A 30 -5.04 13.03 1.37
N PHE A 31 -5.36 11.74 1.23
CA PHE A 31 -4.39 10.73 0.82
C PHE A 31 -3.81 11.02 -0.56
N VAL A 32 -4.67 11.30 -1.55
CA VAL A 32 -4.24 11.58 -2.92
C VAL A 32 -3.37 12.84 -2.97
N ASN A 33 -3.79 13.91 -2.31
CA ASN A 33 -3.02 15.16 -2.26
C ASN A 33 -1.66 14.95 -1.60
N LEU A 34 -1.59 14.16 -0.52
CA LEU A 34 -0.32 13.85 0.14
C LEU A 34 0.64 13.10 -0.80
N LEU A 35 0.14 12.10 -1.53
CA LEU A 35 0.93 11.36 -2.52
C LEU A 35 1.43 12.26 -3.66
N VAL A 36 0.58 13.19 -4.12
CA VAL A 36 0.96 14.14 -5.18
C VAL A 36 2.00 15.14 -4.65
N ASN A 37 1.75 15.77 -3.51
CA ASN A 37 2.63 16.76 -2.90
C ASN A 37 4.00 16.20 -2.54
N GLN A 38 4.07 14.92 -2.14
CA GLN A 38 5.30 14.23 -1.81
C GLN A 38 5.92 13.50 -3.02
N LYS A 39 5.43 13.78 -4.24
CA LYS A 39 5.92 13.19 -5.49
C LYS A 39 5.91 11.65 -5.52
N ARG A 40 5.10 11.02 -4.67
CA ARG A 40 5.02 9.55 -4.56
C ARG A 40 4.36 8.89 -5.76
N HIS A 41 3.59 9.66 -6.53
CA HIS A 41 3.02 9.26 -7.80
C HIS A 41 4.04 9.14 -8.94
N GLN A 42 5.26 9.67 -8.76
CA GLN A 42 6.37 9.56 -9.71
C GLN A 42 7.26 8.32 -9.45
N TYR A 43 6.74 7.36 -8.67
CA TYR A 43 7.41 6.09 -8.44
C TYR A 43 7.24 5.18 -9.64
N GLU A 44 8.34 4.63 -10.12
CA GLU A 44 8.35 3.67 -11.22
C GLU A 44 8.66 2.26 -10.70
N PHE A 45 8.05 1.26 -11.33
CA PHE A 45 8.44 -0.13 -11.11
C PHE A 45 9.80 -0.41 -11.77
N ASN A 46 10.52 -1.39 -11.26
CA ASN A 46 11.78 -1.80 -11.90
C ASN A 46 11.51 -2.42 -13.29
N SER A 47 12.57 -2.74 -14.03
CA SER A 47 12.49 -3.35 -15.37
C SER A 47 11.66 -4.65 -15.42
N ASP A 48 11.56 -5.35 -14.29
CA ASP A 48 10.81 -6.59 -14.15
C ASP A 48 9.36 -6.37 -13.71
N GLY A 49 8.91 -5.11 -13.63
CA GLY A 49 7.56 -4.74 -13.17
C GLY A 49 7.35 -4.92 -11.66
N GLN A 50 8.42 -5.04 -10.89
CA GLN A 50 8.41 -5.20 -9.44
C GLN A 50 8.54 -3.85 -8.73
N GLY A 51 8.09 -3.79 -7.48
CA GLY A 51 8.18 -2.58 -6.65
C GLY A 51 6.88 -2.15 -6.00
N CYS A 52 5.76 -2.79 -6.35
CA CYS A 52 4.45 -2.49 -5.76
C CYS A 52 4.44 -2.67 -4.23
N ARG A 53 5.11 -3.72 -3.72
CA ARG A 53 5.24 -3.98 -2.28
C ARG A 53 6.00 -2.87 -1.57
N TYR A 54 7.14 -2.48 -2.11
CA TYR A 54 7.96 -1.39 -1.57
C TYR A 54 7.18 -0.07 -1.57
N TRP A 55 6.54 0.27 -2.69
CA TRP A 55 5.75 1.49 -2.78
C TRP A 55 4.64 1.52 -1.73
N THR A 56 3.91 0.41 -1.56
CA THR A 56 2.82 0.29 -0.60
C THR A 56 3.34 0.43 0.84
N ASP A 57 4.44 -0.25 1.18
CA ASP A 57 5.10 -0.15 2.48
C ASP A 57 5.49 1.29 2.82
N HIS A 58 6.11 1.98 1.86
CA HIS A 58 6.55 3.37 2.02
C HIS A 58 5.38 4.35 2.17
N GLN A 59 4.24 4.09 1.53
CA GLN A 59 3.05 4.93 1.69
C GLN A 59 2.44 4.77 3.09
N ILE A 60 2.47 3.57 3.68
CA ILE A 60 2.00 3.36 5.06
C ILE A 60 2.83 4.19 6.04
N ASP A 61 4.16 4.21 5.89
CA ASP A 61 5.04 5.03 6.73
C ASP A 61 4.76 6.52 6.55
N LEU A 62 4.55 6.99 5.31
CA LEU A 62 4.18 8.37 5.03
C LEU A 62 2.84 8.73 5.68
N PHE A 63 1.80 7.92 5.49
CA PHE A 63 0.48 8.17 6.07
C PHE A 63 0.50 8.17 7.59
N ARG A 64 1.31 7.31 8.21
CA ARG A 64 1.56 7.33 9.66
C ARG A 64 2.22 8.63 10.09
N SER A 65 3.28 9.05 9.40
CA SER A 65 4.04 10.27 9.75
C SER A 65 3.19 11.54 9.66
N CYS A 66 2.21 11.57 8.75
CA CYS A 66 1.26 12.67 8.60
C CYS A 66 -0.01 12.52 9.46
N GLY A 67 -0.11 11.47 10.29
CA GLY A 67 -1.26 11.25 11.18
C GLY A 67 -2.54 10.82 10.46
N LEU A 68 -2.48 10.38 9.20
CA LEU A 68 -3.63 9.87 8.46
C LEU A 68 -4.01 8.45 8.88
N VAL A 69 -3.03 7.60 9.15
CA VAL A 69 -3.22 6.25 9.73
C VAL A 69 -2.74 6.27 11.17
N VAL A 70 -3.59 5.78 12.09
CA VAL A 70 -3.42 6.08 13.53
C VAL A 70 -3.07 4.87 14.39
N ASN A 71 -3.40 3.64 13.94
CA ASN A 71 -3.23 2.45 14.76
C ASN A 71 -1.88 1.75 14.48
N GLY A 72 -0.94 1.86 15.43
CA GLY A 72 0.39 1.28 15.31
C GLY A 72 0.43 -0.25 15.17
N ALA A 73 -0.49 -0.97 15.81
CA ALA A 73 -0.52 -2.43 15.72
C ALA A 73 -0.96 -2.90 14.32
N GLN A 74 -1.96 -2.21 13.74
CA GLN A 74 -2.42 -2.49 12.37
C GLN A 74 -1.35 -2.13 11.33
N ILE A 75 -0.58 -1.07 11.55
CA ILE A 75 0.58 -0.74 10.70
C ILE A 75 1.59 -1.87 10.72
N ILE A 76 1.98 -2.37 11.89
CA ILE A 76 2.94 -3.48 12.00
C ILE A 76 2.40 -4.73 11.28
N GLU A 77 1.13 -5.06 11.49
CA GLU A 77 0.49 -6.19 10.80
C GLU A 77 0.51 -6.00 9.27
N ALA A 78 0.19 -4.80 8.78
CA ALA A 78 0.17 -4.50 7.36
C ALA A 78 1.56 -4.64 6.72
N LYS A 79 2.61 -4.11 7.37
CA LYS A 79 3.99 -4.24 6.88
C LYS A 79 4.44 -5.70 6.84
N ASN A 80 4.12 -6.48 7.88
CA ASN A 80 4.41 -7.92 7.90
C ASN A 80 3.65 -8.68 6.78
N ALA A 81 2.39 -8.31 6.52
CA ALA A 81 1.62 -8.90 5.43
C ALA A 81 2.20 -8.55 4.04
N ILE A 82 2.71 -7.33 3.84
CA ILE A 82 3.38 -6.91 2.60
C ILE A 82 4.64 -7.76 2.33
N LEU A 83 5.38 -8.11 3.38
CA LEU A 83 6.57 -8.97 3.31
C LEU A 83 6.23 -10.45 3.12
N THR A 84 4.95 -10.84 3.12
CA THR A 84 4.55 -12.24 3.03
C THR A 84 3.99 -12.56 1.63
N GLN A 85 4.39 -13.70 1.06
CA GLN A 85 3.83 -14.22 -0.19
C GLN A 85 2.74 -15.24 0.13
N TYR A 86 1.50 -14.90 -0.21
CA TYR A 86 0.34 -15.78 -0.03
C TYR A 86 0.06 -16.61 -1.29
N PRO A 87 -0.46 -17.85 -1.13
CA PRO A 87 -0.82 -18.51 0.12
C PRO A 87 0.35 -19.22 0.82
N SER A 88 1.54 -19.27 0.20
CA SER A 88 2.69 -20.03 0.70
C SER A 88 3.20 -19.63 2.10
N GLY A 89 2.95 -18.38 2.53
CA GLY A 89 3.47 -17.83 3.78
C GLY A 89 4.96 -17.47 3.77
N ASN A 90 5.65 -17.68 2.64
CA ASN A 90 7.07 -17.37 2.50
C ASN A 90 7.34 -15.87 2.62
N GLN A 91 8.45 -15.51 3.25
CA GLN A 91 8.91 -14.13 3.27
C GLN A 91 9.46 -13.74 1.89
N TYR A 92 9.11 -12.55 1.44
CA TYR A 92 9.54 -11.98 0.18
C TYR A 92 10.04 -10.56 0.42
N PRO A 93 11.34 -10.27 0.22
CA PRO A 93 11.92 -8.97 0.51
C PRO A 93 11.34 -7.88 -0.41
N LEU A 94 11.45 -6.63 0.04
CA LEU A 94 11.03 -5.49 -0.77
C LEU A 94 12.02 -5.28 -1.92
N VAL A 95 11.49 -5.19 -3.14
CA VAL A 95 12.25 -4.77 -4.32
C VAL A 95 12.04 -3.27 -4.51
N VAL A 96 13.14 -2.52 -4.53
CA VAL A 96 13.11 -1.05 -4.61
C VAL A 96 13.04 -0.59 -6.07
N GLY A 97 12.12 0.32 -6.36
CA GLY A 97 12.05 1.09 -7.61
C GLY A 97 12.47 2.55 -7.41
N PRO A 98 12.77 3.28 -8.49
CA PRO A 98 13.15 4.70 -8.42
C PRO A 98 11.95 5.64 -8.24
N TYR A 99 12.20 6.83 -7.68
CA TYR A 99 11.31 8.00 -7.72
C TYR A 99 11.95 9.07 -8.63
N TYR A 100 11.16 9.77 -9.44
CA TYR A 100 11.62 10.87 -10.32
C TYR A 100 11.01 12.23 -9.94
#